data_AF-A0A2S5QEP7-F1
#
_entry.id   AF-A0A2S5QEP7-F1
#
_cell.length_a   1.000
_cell.length_b   1.000
_cell.length_c   1.000
_cell.angle_alpha   90.00
_cell.angle_beta   90.00
_cell.angle_gamma   90.00
#
_symmetry.space_group_name_H-M   'P 1'
#
loop_
_entity.id
_entity.type
_entity.pdbx_description
1 polymer ?
#
loop_
_entity_poly.entity_id
_entity_poly.type
_entity_poly.pdbx_seq_one_letter_code
_entity_poly.pdbx_strand_id
1 'polypeptide(L)'
;MPLYGSFFILITSFAYASDAQNKVINVALQDRAVLVKSNVEELGYRVGDIAHQTVEVITPKGYRLDETSIPAIGKGAANIELRHADWKQTDFGNKTRHLVTLEWQVFRVMQEARYYALRPLHLQFKQKKRAIAIDIQPAQVLVSSVLPSQMNKETMTLRADIKPKLRNISIYVAMLWLSSFTFLLTLVYFIWHFDWFHLRVRKAQPFRRAYRDIKRLSKANSAEIANTFKAMGILRSAFDASAEFTLTIERLSLLYQHCAWLLPKQQDIERFYLVSELAFFAGEQPKLSLIQLKKLSHQLMRLESI
;
A
#
# COMPACT_ATOMS: atom_id res chain seq x y z
N MET A 1 -15.45 2.69 30.18
CA MET A 1 -14.37 2.59 29.17
C MET A 1 -13.56 1.35 29.47
N PRO A 2 -13.59 0.31 28.62
CA PRO A 2 -12.49 -0.65 28.49
C PRO A 2 -11.92 -0.55 27.05
N LEU A 3 -10.63 -0.36 26.84
CA LEU A 3 -9.48 -1.29 26.96
C LEU A 3 -9.28 -2.22 25.75
N TYR A 4 -8.04 -2.15 25.25
CA TYR A 4 -7.27 -3.08 24.40
C TYR A 4 -7.28 -2.93 22.86
N GLY A 5 -6.06 -2.78 22.34
CA GLY A 5 -5.70 -2.91 20.94
C GLY A 5 -4.18 -2.76 20.75
N SER A 6 -3.37 -3.60 21.40
CA SER A 6 -1.95 -3.72 21.07
C SER A 6 -1.78 -4.67 19.89
N PHE A 7 -1.29 -4.14 18.77
CA PHE A 7 -0.99 -4.90 17.55
C PHE A 7 0.49 -5.29 17.57
N PHE A 8 0.78 -6.59 17.69
CA PHE A 8 2.12 -7.15 17.71
C PHE A 8 2.48 -7.56 16.27
N ILE A 9 3.43 -6.88 15.63
CA ILE A 9 3.98 -7.27 14.33
C ILE A 9 5.31 -7.98 14.57
N LEU A 10 5.34 -9.28 14.27
CA LEU A 10 6.53 -10.12 14.31
C LEU A 10 7.14 -10.15 12.90
N ILE A 11 8.24 -9.42 12.69
CA ILE A 11 9.04 -9.51 11.46
C ILE A 11 10.22 -10.45 11.74
N THR A 12 10.14 -11.66 11.21
CA THR A 12 11.27 -12.60 11.19
C THR A 12 12.16 -12.30 9.98
N SER A 13 13.30 -11.66 10.23
CA SER A 13 14.38 -11.53 9.24
C SER A 13 15.25 -12.79 9.26
N PHE A 14 15.16 -13.61 8.22
CA PHE A 14 16.15 -14.64 7.93
C PHE A 14 17.32 -13.99 7.19
N ALA A 15 18.44 -13.75 7.88
CA ALA A 15 19.70 -13.40 7.25
C ALA A 15 20.43 -14.70 6.90
N TYR A 16 20.48 -15.04 5.61
CA TYR A 16 21.40 -16.03 5.08
C TYR A 16 22.78 -15.38 4.95
N ALA A 17 23.73 -15.79 5.79
CA ALA A 17 25.14 -15.48 5.60
C ALA A 17 25.74 -16.56 4.69
N SER A 18 26.05 -16.21 3.44
CA SER A 18 26.80 -17.08 2.53
C SER A 18 28.30 -16.96 2.86
N ASP A 19 28.87 -18.02 3.41
CA ASP A 19 30.30 -18.14 3.66
C ASP A 19 31.01 -18.53 2.35
N ALA A 20 31.41 -17.54 1.56
CA ALA A 20 32.14 -17.76 0.32
C ALA A 20 33.66 -17.79 0.60
N GLN A 21 34.24 -18.99 0.60
CA GLN A 21 35.69 -19.20 0.63
C GLN A 21 36.36 -18.50 -0.56
N ASN A 22 37.02 -17.38 -0.26
CA ASN A 22 37.63 -16.49 -1.24
C ASN A 22 39.05 -17.00 -1.59
N LYS A 23 39.23 -17.69 -2.72
CA LYS A 23 40.54 -18.13 -3.19
C LYS A 23 41.31 -16.95 -3.79
N VAL A 24 42.23 -16.36 -3.01
CA VAL A 24 43.10 -15.26 -3.45
C VAL A 24 44.30 -15.83 -4.19
N ILE A 25 44.37 -15.63 -5.52
CA ILE A 25 45.57 -15.97 -6.30
C ILE A 25 46.37 -14.68 -6.52
N ASN A 26 47.47 -14.51 -5.78
CA ASN A 26 48.40 -13.40 -6.00
C ASN A 26 49.33 -13.77 -7.16
N VAL A 27 49.11 -13.22 -8.35
CA VAL A 27 50.08 -13.30 -9.45
C VAL A 27 50.94 -12.04 -9.41
N ALA A 28 52.16 -12.15 -8.88
CA ALA A 28 53.16 -11.10 -8.97
C ALA A 28 53.81 -11.18 -10.36
N LEU A 29 53.35 -10.36 -11.31
CA LEU A 29 54.07 -10.17 -12.56
C LEU A 29 55.29 -9.28 -12.27
N GLN A 30 56.47 -9.87 -12.41
CA GLN A 30 57.77 -9.22 -12.25
C GLN A 30 57.87 -7.96 -13.13
N ASP A 31 58.51 -6.94 -12.57
CA ASP A 31 58.86 -5.59 -13.10
C ASP A 31 57.90 -4.41 -12.97
N ARG A 32 56.64 -4.57 -12.59
CA ARG A 32 55.80 -3.46 -12.09
C ARG A 32 54.84 -4.02 -11.06
N ALA A 33 54.91 -3.59 -9.80
CA ALA A 33 54.07 -4.14 -8.73
C ALA A 33 52.58 -3.93 -9.05
N VAL A 34 51.96 -4.98 -9.58
CA VAL A 34 50.55 -5.05 -9.93
C VAL A 34 49.93 -6.16 -9.11
N LEU A 35 48.93 -5.81 -8.31
CA LEU A 35 48.14 -6.79 -7.57
C LEU A 35 46.93 -7.14 -8.42
N VAL A 36 46.74 -8.43 -8.68
CA VAL A 36 45.61 -8.96 -9.43
C VAL A 36 44.83 -9.90 -8.53
N LYS A 37 43.52 -9.67 -8.39
CA LYS A 37 42.61 -10.55 -7.67
C LYS A 37 41.41 -10.85 -8.56
N SER A 38 41.26 -12.12 -8.95
CA SER A 38 40.07 -12.59 -9.68
C SER A 38 39.20 -13.41 -8.74
N ASN A 39 37.91 -13.11 -8.69
CA ASN A 39 36.91 -13.82 -7.89
C ASN A 39 35.70 -14.19 -8.76
N VAL A 40 35.20 -15.40 -8.60
CA VAL A 40 33.93 -15.89 -9.14
C VAL A 40 33.41 -16.93 -8.16
N GLU A 41 32.10 -17.00 -7.97
CA GLU A 41 31.49 -18.12 -7.24
C GLU A 41 31.61 -19.38 -8.10
N GLU A 42 32.06 -20.48 -7.52
CA GLU A 42 32.36 -21.70 -8.27
C GLU A 42 31.14 -22.63 -8.42
N LEU A 43 30.19 -22.58 -7.47
CA LEU A 43 29.10 -23.54 -7.35
C LEU A 43 27.74 -22.90 -7.64
N GLY A 44 26.72 -23.75 -7.82
CA GLY A 44 25.32 -23.31 -7.85
C GLY A 44 24.75 -23.02 -9.24
N TYR A 45 25.52 -23.20 -10.31
CA TYR A 45 25.07 -22.85 -11.65
C TYR A 45 24.28 -23.97 -12.34
N ARG A 46 23.33 -23.54 -13.16
CA ARG A 46 22.56 -24.30 -14.14
C ARG A 46 22.63 -23.61 -15.49
N VAL A 47 22.12 -24.29 -16.50
CA VAL A 47 22.00 -23.70 -17.83
C VAL A 47 21.02 -22.55 -17.81
N GLY A 48 21.40 -21.44 -18.43
CA GLY A 48 20.67 -20.17 -18.38
C GLY A 48 21.20 -19.21 -17.33
N ASP A 49 21.91 -19.71 -16.30
CA ASP A 49 22.44 -18.86 -15.23
C ASP A 49 23.63 -18.01 -15.71
N ILE A 50 23.90 -16.96 -14.93
CA ILE A 50 24.96 -15.99 -15.17
C ILE A 50 25.98 -16.07 -14.02
N ALA A 51 27.23 -16.37 -14.34
CA ALA A 51 28.35 -16.32 -13.42
C ALA A 51 29.02 -14.94 -13.46
N HIS A 52 29.11 -14.31 -12.30
CA HIS A 52 29.73 -12.99 -12.14
C HIS A 52 31.19 -13.13 -11.75
N GLN A 53 32.10 -12.75 -12.64
CA GLN A 53 33.52 -12.70 -12.36
C GLN A 53 33.96 -11.26 -12.12
N THR A 54 34.63 -11.02 -11.00
CA THR A 54 35.22 -9.72 -10.66
C THR A 54 36.73 -9.82 -10.66
N VAL A 55 37.38 -8.94 -11.41
CA VAL A 55 38.83 -8.81 -11.47
C VAL A 55 39.22 -7.44 -10.94
N GLU A 56 39.96 -7.43 -9.83
CA GLU A 56 40.62 -6.23 -9.31
C GLU A 56 42.08 -6.22 -9.76
N VAL A 57 42.49 -5.12 -10.39
CA VAL A 57 43.89 -4.87 -10.79
C VAL A 57 44.35 -3.54 -10.21
N ILE A 58 45.51 -3.53 -9.56
CA ILE A 58 46.13 -2.31 -9.02
C ILE A 58 47.35 -1.96 -9.87
N THR A 59 47.31 -0.85 -10.59
CA THR A 59 48.43 -0.34 -11.41
C THR A 59 49.04 0.93 -10.81
N PRO A 60 50.23 1.38 -11.27
CA PRO A 60 50.68 2.74 -11.00
C PRO A 60 49.66 3.78 -11.48
N LYS A 61 49.71 4.99 -10.91
CA LYS A 61 48.76 6.06 -11.25
C LYS A 61 48.75 6.39 -12.74
N GLY A 62 47.55 6.52 -13.31
CA GLY A 62 47.33 7.03 -14.66
C GLY A 62 47.41 6.00 -15.79
N TYR A 63 47.49 4.71 -15.46
CA TYR A 63 47.19 3.63 -16.40
C TYR A 63 45.68 3.48 -16.56
N ARG A 64 45.25 3.14 -17.77
CA ARG A 64 43.84 2.95 -18.16
C ARG A 64 43.68 1.58 -18.80
N LEU A 65 42.58 0.88 -18.52
CA LEU A 65 42.24 -0.37 -19.20
C LEU A 65 42.09 -0.10 -20.71
N ASP A 66 42.68 -0.96 -21.52
CA ASP A 66 42.44 -1.01 -22.96
C ASP A 66 41.21 -1.87 -23.24
N GLU A 67 40.13 -1.27 -23.72
CA GLU A 67 38.86 -1.93 -24.01
C GLU A 67 39.02 -3.08 -25.03
N THR A 68 39.99 -2.95 -25.94
CA THR A 68 40.24 -3.99 -26.96
C THR A 68 40.86 -5.27 -26.38
N SER A 69 41.35 -5.22 -25.13
CA SER A 69 41.87 -6.37 -24.40
C SER A 69 40.79 -7.21 -23.71
N ILE A 70 39.55 -6.72 -23.66
CA ILE A 70 38.41 -7.47 -23.12
C ILE A 70 37.99 -8.54 -24.13
N PRO A 71 37.68 -9.79 -23.70
CA PRO A 71 37.20 -10.82 -24.61
C PRO A 71 35.94 -10.37 -25.38
N ALA A 72 35.86 -10.73 -26.66
CA ALA A 72 34.71 -10.37 -27.49
C ALA A 72 33.40 -10.95 -26.95
N ILE A 73 32.39 -10.09 -26.75
CA ILE A 73 31.04 -10.46 -26.31
C ILE A 73 30.37 -11.37 -27.35
N GLY A 74 29.69 -12.43 -26.90
CA GLY A 74 28.85 -13.30 -27.73
C GLY A 74 29.57 -14.12 -28.82
N LYS A 75 30.91 -14.22 -28.79
CA LYS A 75 31.67 -15.01 -29.77
C LYS A 75 32.27 -16.28 -29.17
N GLY A 76 31.89 -17.42 -29.74
CA GLY A 76 32.79 -18.56 -29.96
C GLY A 76 33.13 -19.42 -28.74
N ALA A 77 32.26 -19.54 -27.74
CA ALA A 77 32.52 -20.45 -26.63
C ALA A 77 31.39 -21.49 -26.50
N ALA A 78 31.76 -22.76 -26.61
CA ALA A 78 30.81 -23.87 -26.82
C ALA A 78 29.82 -24.09 -25.66
N ASN A 79 30.15 -23.61 -24.45
CA ASN A 79 29.40 -23.92 -23.21
C ASN A 79 29.05 -22.68 -22.37
N ILE A 80 29.93 -21.67 -22.34
CA ILE A 80 29.78 -20.42 -21.57
C ILE A 80 30.22 -19.25 -22.43
N GLU A 81 29.43 -18.19 -22.52
CA GLU A 81 29.80 -16.98 -23.27
C GLU A 81 29.81 -15.73 -22.40
N LEU A 82 30.67 -14.76 -22.76
CA LEU A 82 30.62 -13.44 -22.14
C LEU A 82 29.45 -12.66 -22.73
N ARG A 83 28.53 -12.21 -21.87
CA ARG A 83 27.35 -11.42 -22.23
C ARG A 83 27.56 -9.93 -22.02
N HIS A 84 28.28 -9.59 -20.96
CA HIS A 84 28.47 -8.22 -20.55
C HIS A 84 29.82 -8.05 -19.87
N ALA A 85 30.39 -6.86 -20.02
CA ALA A 85 31.64 -6.47 -19.41
C ALA A 85 31.57 -4.99 -19.02
N ASP A 86 31.82 -4.71 -17.76
CA ASP A 86 31.87 -3.37 -17.18
C ASP A 86 33.23 -3.14 -16.53
N TRP A 87 33.67 -1.89 -16.50
CA TRP A 87 34.89 -1.54 -15.77
C TRP A 87 34.81 -0.17 -15.12
N LYS A 88 35.42 -0.08 -13.94
CA LYS A 88 35.56 1.16 -13.17
C LYS A 88 37.01 1.35 -12.78
N GLN A 89 37.41 2.61 -12.65
CA GLN A 89 38.73 2.95 -12.15
C GLN A 89 38.64 4.01 -11.06
N THR A 90 39.53 3.89 -10.07
CA THR A 90 39.64 4.85 -8.97
C THR A 90 41.11 5.08 -8.67
N ASP A 91 41.56 6.33 -8.81
CA ASP A 91 42.90 6.71 -8.39
C ASP A 91 42.97 6.80 -6.86
N PHE A 92 44.02 6.23 -6.26
CA PHE A 92 44.29 6.33 -4.83
C PHE A 92 45.80 6.46 -4.57
N GLY A 93 46.20 7.56 -3.95
CA GLY A 93 47.63 7.88 -3.76
C GLY A 93 48.40 7.89 -5.08
N ASN A 94 49.43 7.04 -5.19
CA ASN A 94 50.25 6.88 -6.39
C ASN A 94 49.87 5.63 -7.23
N LYS A 95 48.66 5.11 -7.04
CA LYS A 95 48.13 3.91 -7.72
C LYS A 95 46.75 4.19 -8.32
N THR A 96 46.34 3.34 -9.25
CA THR A 96 44.99 3.30 -9.81
C THR A 96 44.45 1.89 -9.58
N ARG A 97 43.27 1.79 -8.94
CA ARG A 97 42.49 0.55 -8.83
C ARG A 97 41.59 0.45 -10.04
N HIS A 98 41.63 -0.69 -10.72
CA HIS A 98 40.73 -1.07 -11.80
C HIS A 98 39.86 -2.23 -11.32
N LEU A 99 38.55 -2.09 -11.46
CA LEU A 99 37.58 -3.13 -11.18
C LEU A 99 36.91 -3.49 -12.50
N VAL A 100 37.13 -4.72 -12.98
CA VAL A 100 36.50 -5.26 -14.19
C VAL A 100 35.49 -6.31 -13.77
N THR A 101 34.24 -6.14 -14.19
CA THR A 101 33.12 -7.03 -13.91
C THR A 101 32.69 -7.70 -15.20
N LEU A 102 32.63 -9.02 -15.21
CA LEU A 102 32.35 -9.85 -16.37
C LEU A 102 31.16 -10.76 -16.06
N GLU A 103 30.20 -10.83 -16.99
CA GLU A 103 29.02 -11.66 -16.87
C GLU A 103 29.06 -12.81 -17.88
N TRP A 104 29.16 -14.03 -17.36
CA TRP A 104 29.32 -15.25 -18.12
C TRP A 104 28.04 -16.08 -18.10
N GLN A 105 27.36 -16.20 -19.23
CA GLN A 105 26.13 -16.98 -19.30
C GLN A 105 26.42 -18.42 -19.73
N VAL A 106 25.82 -19.37 -19.01
CA VAL A 106 25.88 -20.79 -19.32
C VAL A 106 24.85 -21.13 -20.41
N PHE A 107 25.31 -21.59 -21.57
CA PHE A 107 24.44 -21.85 -22.72
C PHE A 107 24.19 -23.33 -22.99
N ARG A 108 25.12 -24.22 -22.61
CA ARG A 108 25.01 -25.65 -22.94
C ARG A 108 24.72 -26.52 -21.73
N VAL A 109 23.69 -27.35 -21.87
CA VAL A 109 23.36 -28.44 -20.94
C VAL A 109 24.19 -29.67 -21.23
N MET A 110 24.66 -30.32 -20.17
CA MET A 110 25.37 -31.61 -20.23
C MET A 110 24.60 -32.62 -19.38
N GLN A 111 24.81 -33.91 -19.62
CA GLN A 111 24.14 -34.98 -18.87
C GLN A 111 24.66 -35.13 -17.43
N GLU A 112 25.87 -34.65 -17.17
CA GLU A 112 26.52 -34.73 -15.86
C GLU A 112 26.96 -33.35 -15.40
N ALA A 113 27.05 -33.18 -14.08
CA ALA A 113 27.62 -31.97 -13.50
C ALA A 113 29.12 -31.91 -13.82
N ARG A 114 29.57 -30.79 -14.38
CA ARG A 114 30.98 -30.63 -14.77
C ARG A 114 31.47 -29.20 -14.67
N TYR A 115 32.77 -29.07 -14.52
CA TYR A 115 33.44 -27.79 -14.58
C TYR A 115 33.48 -27.25 -16.00
N TYR A 116 33.09 -25.99 -16.14
CA TYR A 116 33.32 -25.17 -17.31
C TYR A 116 34.37 -24.12 -16.99
N ALA A 117 35.43 -24.11 -17.79
CA ALA A 117 36.41 -23.03 -17.75
C ALA A 117 35.80 -21.77 -18.38
N LEU A 118 35.92 -20.65 -17.70
CA LEU A 118 35.69 -19.33 -18.29
C LEU A 118 36.79 -19.04 -19.33
N ARG A 119 36.66 -17.97 -20.11
CA ARG A 119 37.73 -17.64 -21.05
C ARG A 119 38.94 -17.05 -20.31
N PRO A 120 40.18 -17.35 -20.76
CA PRO A 120 41.36 -16.65 -20.26
C PRO A 120 41.24 -15.15 -20.52
N LEU A 121 41.75 -14.34 -19.59
CA LEU A 121 41.74 -12.88 -19.74
C LEU A 121 43.16 -12.39 -19.96
N HIS A 122 43.36 -11.66 -21.06
CA HIS A 122 44.61 -11.03 -21.43
C HIS A 122 44.43 -9.51 -21.36
N LEU A 123 44.37 -8.96 -20.15
CA LEU A 123 44.04 -7.55 -19.93
C LEU A 123 45.26 -6.66 -20.19
N GLN A 124 45.06 -5.56 -20.91
CA GLN A 124 46.10 -4.57 -21.15
C GLN A 124 45.74 -3.24 -20.49
N PHE A 125 46.73 -2.62 -19.85
CA PHE A 125 46.62 -1.30 -19.25
C PHE A 125 47.64 -0.38 -19.88
N LYS A 126 47.18 0.74 -20.45
CA LYS A 126 48.01 1.69 -21.21
C LYS A 126 48.15 3.02 -20.47
N GLN A 127 49.34 3.59 -20.54
CA GLN A 127 49.67 4.94 -20.11
C GLN A 127 50.66 5.58 -21.08
N LYS A 128 50.22 6.54 -21.89
CA LYS A 128 51.03 7.19 -22.94
C LYS A 128 51.70 6.12 -23.84
N LYS A 129 53.04 5.99 -23.81
CA LYS A 129 53.82 5.01 -24.59
C LYS A 129 54.12 3.71 -23.83
N ARG A 130 53.64 3.55 -22.60
CA ARG A 130 53.87 2.35 -21.77
C ARG A 130 52.60 1.52 -21.70
N ALA A 131 52.74 0.21 -21.83
CA ALA A 131 51.67 -0.76 -21.59
C ALA A 131 52.10 -1.74 -20.49
N ILE A 132 51.11 -2.31 -19.81
CA ILE A 132 51.23 -3.44 -18.89
C ILE A 132 50.23 -4.48 -19.37
N ALA A 133 50.69 -5.68 -19.69
CA ALA A 133 49.82 -6.81 -20.01
C ALA A 133 49.72 -7.73 -18.79
N ILE A 134 48.53 -8.27 -18.55
CA ILE A 134 48.23 -9.17 -17.44
C ILE A 134 47.47 -10.36 -17.96
N ASP A 135 48.03 -11.53 -17.72
CA ASP A 135 47.38 -12.80 -18.03
C ASP A 135 46.73 -13.36 -16.77
N ILE A 136 45.42 -13.56 -16.84
CA ILE A 136 44.61 -14.12 -15.76
C ILE A 136 44.17 -15.51 -16.18
N GLN A 137 44.51 -16.49 -15.36
CA GLN A 137 44.14 -17.87 -15.58
C GLN A 137 42.60 -18.02 -15.60
N PRO A 138 42.04 -18.87 -16.49
CA PRO A 138 40.64 -19.20 -16.50
C PRO A 138 40.13 -19.63 -15.12
N ALA A 139 39.17 -18.91 -14.58
CA ALA A 139 38.39 -19.43 -13.46
C ALA A 139 37.43 -20.53 -13.95
N GLN A 140 36.88 -21.30 -13.03
CA GLN A 140 36.00 -22.42 -13.35
C GLN A 140 34.71 -22.30 -12.57
N VAL A 141 33.62 -22.75 -13.18
CA VAL A 141 32.31 -22.86 -12.55
C VAL A 141 31.77 -24.28 -12.74
N LEU A 142 31.25 -24.86 -11.67
CA LEU A 142 30.59 -26.16 -11.68
C LEU A 142 29.13 -25.97 -12.11
N VAL A 143 28.79 -26.50 -13.28
CA VAL A 143 27.44 -26.44 -13.82
C VAL A 143 26.74 -27.76 -13.57
N SER A 144 25.59 -27.72 -12.90
CA SER A 144 24.73 -28.87 -12.64
C SER A 144 23.88 -29.23 -13.86
N SER A 145 23.60 -30.53 -14.02
CA SER A 145 22.74 -31.02 -15.10
C SER A 145 21.25 -30.90 -14.72
N VAL A 146 20.43 -30.52 -15.70
CA VAL A 146 18.97 -30.64 -15.65
C VAL A 146 18.49 -31.87 -16.44
N LEU A 147 19.39 -32.52 -17.17
CA LEU A 147 19.09 -33.73 -17.92
C LEU A 147 19.21 -34.96 -17.02
N PRO A 148 18.39 -36.00 -17.25
CA PRO A 148 18.62 -37.29 -16.61
C PRO A 148 19.99 -37.84 -17.03
N SER A 149 20.74 -38.37 -16.05
CA SER A 149 22.09 -38.92 -16.23
C SER A 149 22.15 -40.14 -17.14
N GLN A 150 21.01 -40.80 -17.39
CA GLN A 150 20.89 -41.90 -18.34
C GLN A 150 19.67 -41.67 -19.24
N MET A 151 19.92 -41.42 -20.53
CA MET A 151 18.89 -41.53 -21.57
C MET A 151 19.17 -42.79 -22.38
N ASN A 152 18.25 -43.76 -22.32
CA ASN A 152 18.25 -44.92 -23.21
C ASN A 152 17.68 -44.50 -24.58
N LYS A 153 18.01 -45.21 -25.67
CA LYS A 153 17.43 -44.95 -27.01
C LYS A 153 15.89 -45.00 -26.99
N GLU A 154 15.31 -45.80 -26.11
CA GLU A 154 13.86 -45.90 -25.90
C GLU A 154 13.24 -44.64 -25.26
N THR A 155 14.00 -43.86 -24.48
CA THR A 155 13.53 -42.59 -23.90
C THR A 155 13.73 -41.38 -24.82
N MET A 156 14.45 -41.54 -25.95
CA MET A 156 14.66 -40.50 -26.97
C MET A 156 13.59 -40.45 -28.07
N THR A 157 12.56 -41.31 -28.01
CA THR A 157 11.45 -41.23 -28.94
C THR A 157 10.57 -40.03 -28.60
N LEU A 158 10.26 -39.19 -29.60
CA LEU A 158 9.24 -38.13 -29.50
C LEU A 158 7.95 -38.74 -28.92
N ARG A 159 7.57 -38.30 -27.73
CA ARG A 159 6.32 -38.72 -27.09
C ARG A 159 5.19 -37.87 -27.67
N ALA A 160 4.04 -38.51 -27.90
CA ALA A 160 2.83 -37.78 -28.25
C ALA A 160 2.47 -36.78 -27.14
N ASP A 161 1.91 -35.64 -27.53
CA ASP A 161 1.48 -34.59 -26.59
C ASP A 161 0.51 -35.16 -25.54
N ILE A 162 0.85 -34.96 -24.27
CA ILE A 162 0.00 -35.38 -23.15
C ILE A 162 -1.06 -34.31 -22.94
N LYS A 163 -2.34 -34.69 -23.05
CA LYS A 163 -3.45 -33.80 -22.70
C LYS A 163 -3.33 -33.36 -21.24
N PRO A 164 -3.58 -32.08 -20.91
CA PRO A 164 -3.50 -31.59 -19.54
C PRO A 164 -4.38 -32.43 -18.60
N LYS A 165 -3.81 -32.92 -17.50
CA LYS A 165 -4.60 -33.62 -16.48
C LYS A 165 -5.53 -32.62 -15.78
N LEU A 166 -6.83 -32.89 -15.81
CA LEU A 166 -7.81 -32.14 -15.04
C LEU A 166 -7.50 -32.30 -13.55
N ARG A 167 -7.24 -31.19 -12.87
CA ARG A 167 -7.00 -31.17 -11.42
C ARG A 167 -8.35 -31.21 -10.70
N ASN A 168 -8.46 -32.04 -9.67
CA ASN A 168 -9.65 -32.04 -8.82
C ASN A 168 -9.76 -30.71 -8.08
N ILE A 169 -10.82 -29.95 -8.33
CA ILE A 169 -11.06 -28.62 -7.73
C ILE A 169 -12.10 -28.64 -6.60
N SER A 170 -12.57 -29.81 -6.18
CA SER A 170 -13.66 -29.95 -5.19
C SER A 170 -13.38 -29.19 -3.89
N ILE A 171 -12.13 -29.22 -3.41
CA ILE A 171 -11.72 -28.53 -2.19
C ILE A 171 -11.82 -27.00 -2.32
N TYR A 172 -11.43 -26.45 -3.48
CA TYR A 172 -11.50 -25.01 -3.72
C TYR A 172 -12.95 -24.54 -3.85
N VAL A 173 -13.82 -25.35 -4.46
CA VAL A 173 -15.25 -25.08 -4.54
C VAL A 173 -15.88 -25.10 -3.13
N ALA A 174 -15.52 -26.06 -2.29
CA ALA A 174 -15.99 -26.10 -0.91
C ALA A 174 -15.53 -24.86 -0.09
N MET A 175 -14.26 -24.45 -0.25
CA MET A 175 -13.74 -23.25 0.39
C MET A 175 -14.43 -21.97 -0.11
N LEU A 176 -14.80 -21.89 -1.39
CA LEU A 176 -15.54 -20.76 -1.95
C LEU A 176 -16.96 -20.65 -1.37
N TRP A 177 -17.64 -21.79 -1.21
CA TRP A 177 -18.95 -21.81 -0.55
C TRP A 177 -18.86 -21.39 0.90
N LEU A 178 -17.85 -21.89 1.62
CA LEU A 178 -17.61 -21.52 3.01
C LEU A 178 -17.32 -20.01 3.15
N SER A 179 -16.48 -19.44 2.28
CA SER A 179 -16.16 -18.01 2.32
C SER A 179 -17.34 -17.13 1.92
N SER A 180 -18.16 -17.53 0.94
CA SER A 180 -19.39 -16.81 0.60
C SER A 180 -20.38 -16.81 1.77
N PHE A 181 -20.50 -17.94 2.46
CA PHE A 181 -21.40 -18.07 3.61
C PHE A 181 -20.96 -17.19 4.78
N THR A 182 -19.66 -17.19 5.11
CA THR A 182 -19.13 -16.33 6.18
C THR A 182 -19.25 -14.85 5.83
N PHE A 183 -19.03 -14.49 4.56
CA PHE A 183 -19.23 -13.12 4.09
C PHE A 183 -20.69 -12.67 4.26
N LEU A 184 -21.65 -13.50 3.84
CA LEU A 184 -23.07 -13.20 3.98
C LEU A 184 -23.48 -13.04 5.45
N LEU A 185 -23.02 -13.94 6.31
CA LEU A 185 -23.29 -13.88 7.75
C LEU A 185 -22.72 -12.61 8.38
N THR A 186 -21.52 -12.23 7.97
CA THR A 186 -20.89 -10.96 8.39
C THR A 186 -21.73 -9.77 7.93
N LEU A 187 -22.19 -9.75 6.68
CA LEU A 187 -23.01 -8.66 6.16
C LEU A 187 -24.32 -8.51 6.95
N VAL A 188 -25.00 -9.62 7.26
CA VAL A 188 -26.21 -9.62 8.09
C VAL A 188 -25.92 -9.09 9.50
N TYR A 189 -24.81 -9.52 10.11
CA TYR A 189 -24.38 -9.00 11.41
C TYR A 189 -24.16 -7.48 11.37
N PHE A 190 -23.49 -6.95 10.36
CA PHE A 190 -23.28 -5.52 10.19
C PHE A 190 -24.59 -4.76 9.99
N ILE A 191 -25.49 -5.27 9.15
CA ILE A 191 -26.81 -4.67 8.93
C ILE A 191 -27.61 -4.59 10.23
N TRP A 192 -27.54 -5.64 11.06
CA TRP A 192 -28.17 -5.67 12.38
C TRP A 192 -27.48 -4.73 13.37
N HIS A 193 -26.15 -4.73 13.43
CA HIS A 193 -25.38 -3.93 14.38
C HIS A 193 -25.48 -2.42 14.13
N PHE A 194 -25.43 -1.99 12.87
CA PHE A 194 -25.54 -0.59 12.49
C PHE A 194 -26.99 -0.10 12.35
N ASP A 195 -27.96 -0.95 12.72
CA ASP A 195 -29.39 -0.66 12.67
C ASP A 195 -29.84 -0.10 11.31
N TRP A 196 -29.18 -0.56 10.23
CA TRP A 196 -29.38 -0.04 8.87
C TRP A 196 -30.80 -0.34 8.37
N PHE A 197 -31.48 -1.32 8.97
CA PHE A 197 -32.90 -1.59 8.74
C PHE A 197 -33.80 -0.37 9.07
N HIS A 198 -33.37 0.56 9.92
CA HIS A 198 -34.15 1.75 10.31
C HIS A 198 -33.91 2.99 9.42
N LEU A 199 -33.13 2.89 8.33
CA LEU A 199 -32.72 4.06 7.52
C LEU A 199 -33.79 4.66 6.58
N ARG A 200 -35.09 4.31 6.69
CA ARG A 200 -36.12 4.87 5.78
C ARG A 200 -37.53 5.13 6.34
N VAL A 201 -37.76 5.47 7.62
CA VAL A 201 -39.14 5.95 8.00
C VAL A 201 -39.20 6.98 9.15
N ARG A 202 -38.32 7.98 9.17
CA ARG A 202 -38.62 9.22 9.91
C ARG A 202 -38.34 10.42 9.01
N LYS A 203 -39.34 10.81 8.22
CA LYS A 203 -39.46 12.22 7.82
C LYS A 203 -39.31 13.03 9.12
N ALA A 204 -38.29 13.89 9.20
CA ALA A 204 -38.10 14.72 10.37
C ALA A 204 -39.38 15.54 10.56
N GLN A 205 -40.13 15.28 11.62
CA GLN A 205 -41.30 16.05 12.02
C GLN A 205 -40.90 16.90 13.24
N PRO A 206 -40.09 17.96 13.03
CA PRO A 206 -39.58 18.82 14.10
C PRO A 206 -40.69 19.38 15.00
N PHE A 207 -41.84 19.79 14.45
CA PHE A 207 -42.92 20.35 15.27
C PHE A 207 -43.67 19.29 16.08
N ARG A 208 -43.84 18.08 15.53
CA ARG A 208 -44.38 16.94 16.29
C ARG A 208 -43.49 16.54 17.46
N ARG A 209 -42.17 16.60 17.29
CA ARG A 209 -41.22 16.38 18.40
C ARG A 209 -41.34 17.49 19.44
N ALA A 210 -41.33 18.75 19.01
CA ALA A 210 -41.46 19.91 19.90
C ALA A 210 -42.74 19.86 20.75
N TYR A 211 -43.90 19.55 20.16
CA TYR A 211 -45.15 19.42 20.91
C TYR A 211 -45.09 18.33 22.00
N ARG A 212 -44.49 17.17 21.70
CA ARG A 212 -44.34 16.08 22.68
C ARG A 212 -43.48 16.50 23.86
N ASP A 213 -42.39 17.21 23.60
CA ASP A 213 -41.46 17.65 24.63
C ASP A 213 -42.05 18.79 25.48
N ILE A 214 -42.73 19.76 24.86
CA ILE A 214 -43.46 20.82 25.59
C ILE A 214 -44.63 20.23 26.40
N LYS A 215 -45.34 19.23 25.88
CA LYS A 215 -46.40 18.53 26.64
C LYS A 215 -45.85 17.81 27.87
N ARG A 216 -44.65 17.22 27.79
CA ARG A 216 -43.97 16.60 28.94
C ARG A 216 -43.57 17.66 29.98
N LEU A 217 -43.00 18.79 29.53
CA LEU A 217 -42.68 19.91 30.40
C LEU A 217 -43.91 20.48 31.12
N SER A 218 -45.06 20.57 30.42
CA SER A 218 -46.33 21.03 31.03
C SER A 218 -46.89 20.10 32.12
N LYS A 219 -46.44 18.83 32.16
CA LYS A 219 -46.86 17.85 33.17
C LYS A 219 -45.88 17.75 34.34
N ALA A 220 -44.66 18.25 34.18
CA ALA A 220 -43.67 18.26 35.24
C ALA A 220 -43.99 19.43 36.17
N ASN A 221 -44.30 19.14 37.44
CA ASN A 221 -44.65 20.13 38.48
C ASN A 221 -43.44 20.96 38.99
N SER A 222 -42.40 21.12 38.17
CA SER A 222 -41.20 21.88 38.51
C SER A 222 -41.27 23.32 38.00
N ALA A 223 -40.42 24.19 38.57
CA ALA A 223 -40.32 25.64 38.34
C ALA A 223 -40.85 26.13 36.96
N GLU A 224 -42.04 26.75 36.98
CA GLU A 224 -42.82 27.14 35.80
C GLU A 224 -42.04 28.07 34.87
N ILE A 225 -41.27 29.02 35.43
CA ILE A 225 -40.46 29.98 34.68
C ILE A 225 -39.36 29.25 33.89
N ALA A 226 -38.61 28.36 34.54
CA ALA A 226 -37.52 27.61 33.90
C ALA A 226 -38.04 26.67 32.80
N ASN A 227 -39.21 26.06 33.02
CA ASN A 227 -39.87 25.22 32.03
C ASN A 227 -40.38 26.04 30.84
N THR A 228 -40.82 27.28 31.07
CA THR A 228 -41.24 28.21 30.01
C THR A 228 -40.08 28.57 29.08
N PHE A 229 -38.91 28.93 29.64
CA PHE A 229 -37.70 29.16 28.85
C PHE A 229 -37.29 27.94 28.02
N LYS A 230 -37.31 26.74 28.63
CA LYS A 230 -37.03 25.48 27.91
C LYS A 230 -38.03 25.24 26.77
N ALA A 231 -39.31 25.50 27.00
CA ALA A 231 -40.35 25.33 25.99
C ALA A 231 -40.17 26.30 24.80
N MET A 232 -39.77 27.56 25.05
CA MET A 232 -39.44 28.52 23.99
C MET A 232 -38.22 28.06 23.17
N GLY A 233 -37.16 27.57 23.82
CA GLY A 233 -35.96 27.06 23.14
C GLY A 233 -36.24 25.83 22.26
N ILE A 234 -37.05 24.88 22.76
CA ILE A 234 -37.48 23.71 21.99
C ILE A 234 -38.27 24.12 20.73
N LEU A 235 -39.13 25.13 20.85
CA LEU A 235 -39.93 25.60 19.72
C LEU A 235 -39.06 26.32 18.68
N ARG A 236 -38.09 27.14 19.10
CA ARG A 236 -37.10 27.77 18.20
C ARG A 236 -36.25 26.74 17.46
N SER A 237 -35.76 25.71 18.16
CA SER A 237 -35.00 24.62 17.54
C SER A 237 -35.83 23.85 16.48
N ALA A 238 -37.15 23.75 16.66
CA ALA A 238 -38.02 23.14 15.65
C ALA A 238 -38.18 24.02 14.40
N PHE A 239 -38.22 25.35 14.55
CA PHE A 239 -38.18 26.27 13.42
C PHE A 239 -36.84 26.18 12.68
N ASP A 240 -35.71 26.17 13.40
CA ASP A 240 -34.38 26.03 12.80
C ASP A 240 -34.23 24.71 12.03
N ALA A 241 -34.72 23.61 12.61
CA ALA A 241 -34.72 22.29 11.96
C ALA A 241 -35.65 22.21 10.75
N SER A 242 -36.68 23.06 10.66
CA SER A 242 -37.59 23.12 9.51
C SER A 242 -37.07 24.01 8.39
N ALA A 243 -36.30 25.05 8.75
CA ALA A 243 -35.67 25.95 7.80
C ALA A 243 -34.28 25.46 7.32
N GLU A 244 -33.67 24.50 8.02
CA GLU A 244 -32.29 24.01 7.79
C GLU A 244 -31.19 25.05 8.08
N PHE A 245 -31.54 26.18 8.69
CA PHE A 245 -30.62 27.23 9.15
C PHE A 245 -31.12 27.89 10.43
N THR A 246 -30.21 28.53 11.18
CA THR A 246 -30.55 29.27 12.41
C THR A 246 -31.35 30.54 12.08
N LEU A 247 -32.56 30.65 12.64
CA LEU A 247 -33.48 31.75 12.41
C LEU A 247 -33.33 32.86 13.46
N THR A 248 -33.22 34.09 12.95
CA THR A 248 -33.36 35.34 13.73
C THR A 248 -34.60 36.08 13.24
N ILE A 249 -35.11 37.02 14.03
CA ILE A 249 -36.34 37.77 13.72
C ILE A 249 -36.28 38.48 12.36
N GLU A 250 -35.11 39.01 11.98
CA GLU A 250 -34.90 39.70 10.70
C GLU A 250 -34.94 38.76 9.49
N ARG A 251 -34.77 37.44 9.73
CA ARG A 251 -34.73 36.39 8.71
C ARG A 251 -36.01 35.56 8.63
N LEU A 252 -37.07 35.96 9.34
CA LEU A 252 -38.36 35.25 9.29
C LEU A 252 -38.99 35.23 7.89
N SER A 253 -38.71 36.23 7.06
CA SER A 253 -39.13 36.22 5.65
C SER A 253 -38.61 35.02 4.87
N LEU A 254 -37.39 34.54 5.17
CA LEU A 254 -36.78 33.37 4.53
C LEU A 254 -37.43 32.04 4.98
N LEU A 255 -37.94 31.97 6.21
CA LEU A 255 -38.71 30.82 6.70
C LEU A 255 -39.97 30.63 5.86
N TYR A 256 -40.71 31.70 5.57
CA TYR A 256 -41.94 31.60 4.79
C TYR A 256 -41.71 31.27 3.31
N GLN A 257 -40.52 31.58 2.78
CA GLN A 257 -40.12 31.15 1.44
C GLN A 257 -39.85 29.63 1.37
N HIS A 258 -39.18 29.07 2.39
CA HIS A 258 -38.86 27.64 2.45
C HIS A 258 -40.05 26.78 2.92
N CYS A 259 -40.87 27.32 3.83
CA CYS A 259 -42.01 26.64 4.45
C CYS A 259 -43.30 27.45 4.23
N ALA A 260 -43.78 27.52 2.99
CA ALA A 260 -44.99 28.26 2.63
C ALA A 260 -46.25 27.82 3.40
N TRP A 261 -46.28 26.57 3.88
CA TRP A 261 -47.37 26.02 4.68
C TRP A 261 -47.51 26.68 6.08
N LEU A 262 -46.53 27.47 6.53
CA LEU A 262 -46.57 28.25 7.78
C LEU A 262 -47.25 29.62 7.64
N LEU A 263 -47.50 30.10 6.41
CA LEU A 263 -48.11 31.41 6.12
C LEU A 263 -49.42 31.69 6.89
N PRO A 264 -50.36 30.75 7.06
CA PRO A 264 -51.61 31.00 7.80
C PRO A 264 -51.41 31.40 9.27
N LYS A 265 -50.20 31.21 9.82
CA LYS A 265 -49.84 31.50 11.21
C LYS A 265 -48.72 32.54 11.37
N GLN A 266 -48.40 33.28 10.31
CA GLN A 266 -47.32 34.27 10.29
C GLN A 266 -47.34 35.24 11.49
N GLN A 267 -48.49 35.86 11.77
CA GLN A 267 -48.61 36.84 12.88
C GLN A 267 -48.35 36.22 14.26
N ASP A 268 -48.74 34.95 14.46
CA ASP A 268 -48.52 34.23 15.71
C ASP A 268 -47.04 33.85 15.88
N ILE A 269 -46.35 33.54 14.77
CA ILE A 269 -44.91 33.21 14.74
C ILE A 269 -44.07 34.46 14.98
N GLU A 270 -44.37 35.58 14.32
CA GLU A 270 -43.66 36.86 14.53
C GLU A 270 -43.79 37.35 15.98
N ARG A 271 -45.00 37.27 16.55
CA ARG A 271 -45.24 37.61 17.95
C ARG A 271 -44.45 36.70 18.90
N PHE A 272 -44.36 35.41 18.60
CA PHE A 272 -43.56 34.47 19.37
C PHE A 272 -42.07 34.84 19.35
N TYR A 273 -41.51 35.14 18.16
CA TYR A 273 -40.10 35.51 18.03
C TYR A 273 -39.79 36.79 18.80
N LEU A 274 -40.62 37.84 18.69
CA LEU A 274 -40.48 39.08 19.45
C LEU A 274 -40.44 38.84 20.97
N VAL A 275 -41.38 38.05 21.50
CA VAL A 275 -41.44 37.77 22.94
C VAL A 275 -40.27 36.88 23.37
N SER A 276 -39.85 35.94 22.54
CA SER A 276 -38.72 35.05 22.86
C SER A 276 -37.38 35.81 22.87
N GLU A 277 -37.15 36.75 21.95
CA GLU A 277 -35.94 37.58 21.91
C GLU A 277 -35.81 38.44 23.17
N LEU A 278 -36.91 39.10 23.57
CA LEU A 278 -36.94 39.89 24.81
C LEU A 278 -36.69 39.03 26.05
N ALA A 279 -37.26 37.82 26.10
CA ALA A 279 -37.07 36.92 27.23
C ALA A 279 -35.63 36.38 27.31
N PHE A 280 -35.02 36.00 26.18
CA PHE A 280 -33.68 35.40 26.16
C PHE A 280 -32.54 36.42 26.25
N PHE A 281 -32.67 37.59 25.62
CA PHE A 281 -31.58 38.55 25.49
C PHE A 281 -31.75 39.81 26.35
N ALA A 282 -32.99 40.27 26.57
CA ALA A 282 -33.24 41.46 27.41
C ALA A 282 -33.47 41.11 28.90
N GLY A 283 -33.42 39.82 29.27
CA GLY A 283 -33.61 39.36 30.65
C GLY A 283 -35.02 39.57 31.20
N GLU A 284 -36.00 39.84 30.32
CA GLU A 284 -37.39 39.99 30.74
C GLU A 284 -38.00 38.64 31.16
N GLN A 285 -38.90 38.68 32.14
CA GLN A 285 -39.68 37.50 32.50
C GLN A 285 -40.56 37.07 31.32
N PRO A 286 -40.71 35.75 31.08
CA PRO A 286 -41.42 35.25 29.92
C PRO A 286 -42.90 35.63 30.00
N LYS A 287 -43.34 36.53 29.13
CA LYS A 287 -44.75 37.01 29.06
C LYS A 287 -45.72 35.95 28.50
N LEU A 288 -45.21 34.87 27.90
CA LEU A 288 -45.98 33.75 27.36
C LEU A 288 -46.04 32.61 28.37
N SER A 289 -47.23 32.07 28.63
CA SER A 289 -47.38 30.89 29.51
C SER A 289 -47.09 29.57 28.78
N LEU A 290 -46.74 28.53 29.54
CA LEU A 290 -46.54 27.17 29.00
C LEU A 290 -47.77 26.64 28.24
N ILE A 291 -48.98 27.04 28.65
CA ILE A 291 -50.24 26.66 28.01
C ILE A 291 -50.33 27.28 26.61
N GLN A 292 -49.92 28.55 26.46
CA GLN A 292 -49.90 29.25 25.18
C GLN A 292 -48.86 28.63 24.22
N LEU A 293 -47.66 28.32 24.72
CA LEU A 293 -46.60 27.66 23.92
C LEU A 293 -47.01 26.24 23.48
N LYS A 294 -47.70 25.50 24.35
CA LYS A 294 -48.26 24.19 24.02
C LYS A 294 -49.36 24.28 22.96
N LYS A 295 -50.22 25.30 23.03
CA LYS A 295 -51.27 25.55 22.03
C LYS A 295 -50.67 25.89 20.66
N LEU A 296 -49.66 26.76 20.64
CA LEU A 296 -48.95 27.15 19.42
C LEU A 296 -48.23 25.96 18.77
N SER A 297 -47.45 25.19 19.54
CA SER A 297 -46.77 23.99 19.03
C SER A 297 -47.74 22.91 18.52
N HIS A 298 -48.91 22.76 19.14
CA HIS A 298 -49.96 21.87 18.64
C HIS A 298 -50.54 22.33 17.29
N GLN A 299 -50.76 23.64 17.12
CA GLN A 299 -51.25 24.20 15.85
C GLN A 299 -50.22 24.02 14.73
N LEU A 300 -48.93 24.26 15.02
CA LEU A 300 -47.84 24.07 14.05
C LEU A 300 -47.64 22.59 13.69
N MET A 301 -47.73 21.68 14.66
CA MET A 301 -47.71 20.23 14.39
C MET A 301 -48.82 19.78 13.45
N ARG A 302 -50.04 20.35 13.57
CA ARG A 302 -51.15 20.00 12.67
C ARG A 302 -50.89 20.47 11.24
N LEU A 303 -50.22 21.60 11.06
CA LEU A 303 -49.86 22.11 9.74
C LEU A 303 -48.72 21.31 9.10
N GLU A 304 -47.78 20.78 9.88
CA GLU A 304 -46.69 19.89 9.42
C GLU A 304 -47.21 18.51 8.93
N SER A 305 -48.41 18.12 9.36
CA SER A 305 -49.03 16.83 8.99
C SER A 305 -49.93 16.87 7.75
N ILE A 306 -50.04 18.04 7.11
CA ILE A 306 -50.75 18.28 5.84
C ILE A 306 -49.71 18.27 4.73
#